data_AF-A0A371B2X2-F1
#
_entry.id   AF-A0A371B2X2-F1
#
_cell.length_a   1.000
_cell.length_b   1.000
_cell.length_c   1.000
_cell.angle_alpha   90.00
_cell.angle_beta   90.00
_cell.angle_gamma   90.00
#
_symmetry.space_group_name_H-M   'P 1'
#
loop_
_entity.id
_entity.type
_entity.pdbx_description
1 polymer ?
#
loop_
_entity_poly.entity_id
_entity_poly.type
_entity_poly.pdbx_seq_one_letter_code
_entity_poly.pdbx_strand_id
1 'polypeptide(L)'
;MASGKDKYGRPVVVVTGLGVVTSLGAGKVDNWAKLTAGQSGIREITRFATDGMKTRIAGTVDFLGEMTSAALAERFADLAAEEAVAQSGVGSLGHFPGPLFVAVPPIEIEWPQRMELGAKSGANTALTYDDLLRAAPQFPAYHERFLFGSVANHIADKFGTQGSPISLSTACASGASAIQLGVEAIRRGDTDAALCIGTDGSINPEALIRFSLLSALSTTNDNPQGASKPFAKNRDGFIMAEGAGALVLESYDSAKARGATILGVMEGCGEMADSFHRTRSSPDGKPIIGCIKNALKDAGLEAEAIDYINAHGTSTPENDKMEYTGLTAALGERVKTVPISSNKSMIGHTLSAAGAVEAVFSLLTLQTQRIPPTINYDVPDPAIQLDVVPNKAREARVTHAMSNSFGFGGQNVSLIMGLEPTA
;
A
#
# COMPACT_ATOMS: atom_id res chain seq x y z
N MET A 1 4.71 17.17 -30.71
CA MET A 1 4.97 15.78 -30.27
C MET A 1 5.31 15.85 -28.80
N ALA A 2 4.50 15.24 -27.93
CA ALA A 2 4.87 15.10 -26.53
C ALA A 2 6.20 14.35 -26.48
N SER A 3 7.23 15.01 -25.97
CA SER A 3 8.55 14.40 -25.81
C SER A 3 8.40 13.21 -24.86
N GLY A 4 8.94 12.03 -25.23
CA GLY A 4 9.07 10.89 -24.31
C GLY A 4 9.99 11.15 -23.12
N LYS A 5 10.56 12.36 -23.04
CA LYS A 5 11.36 12.86 -21.93
C LYS A 5 10.62 13.93 -21.12
N ASP A 6 10.77 13.85 -19.80
CA ASP A 6 10.28 14.83 -18.85
C ASP A 6 11.11 16.13 -18.89
N LYS A 7 10.76 17.10 -18.03
CA LYS A 7 11.44 18.41 -17.96
C LYS A 7 12.91 18.34 -17.57
N TYR A 8 13.37 17.21 -17.06
CA TYR A 8 14.76 16.94 -16.67
C TYR A 8 15.50 16.09 -17.71
N GLY A 9 14.87 15.78 -18.85
CA GLY A 9 15.45 14.95 -19.91
C GLY A 9 15.42 13.45 -19.60
N ARG A 10 14.70 13.02 -18.57
CA ARG A 10 14.56 11.60 -18.18
C ARG A 10 13.36 10.97 -18.90
N PRO A 11 13.34 9.66 -19.18
CA PRO A 11 12.14 8.98 -19.65
C PRO A 11 10.90 9.34 -18.82
N VAL A 12 9.81 9.71 -19.49
CA VAL A 12 8.49 9.78 -18.87
C VAL A 12 8.06 8.35 -18.53
N VAL A 13 7.63 8.12 -17.30
CA VAL A 13 7.16 6.82 -16.82
C VAL A 13 5.64 6.81 -16.79
N VAL A 14 5.03 5.86 -17.50
CA VAL A 14 3.58 5.70 -17.57
C VAL A 14 3.14 4.43 -16.87
N VAL A 15 1.87 4.42 -16.44
CA VAL A 15 1.21 3.23 -15.94
C VAL A 15 0.31 2.68 -17.04
N THR A 16 0.50 1.41 -17.40
CA THR A 16 -0.28 0.74 -18.45
C THR A 16 -1.14 -0.40 -17.91
N GLY A 17 -0.85 -0.86 -16.69
CA GLY A 17 -1.61 -1.90 -16.01
C GLY A 17 -1.79 -1.61 -14.53
N LEU A 18 -2.99 -1.88 -14.02
CA LEU A 18 -3.35 -1.72 -12.63
C LEU A 18 -4.04 -2.97 -12.12
N GLY A 19 -3.74 -3.37 -10.89
CA GLY A 19 -4.46 -4.46 -10.22
C GLY A 19 -4.59 -4.23 -8.73
N VAL A 20 -5.71 -4.68 -8.16
CA VAL A 20 -5.99 -4.45 -6.74
C VAL A 20 -6.85 -5.55 -6.11
N VAL A 21 -6.50 -5.92 -4.88
CA VAL A 21 -7.31 -6.78 -4.01
C VAL A 21 -7.36 -6.15 -2.63
N THR A 22 -8.55 -5.97 -2.08
CA THR A 22 -8.75 -5.48 -0.70
C THR A 22 -9.96 -6.16 -0.05
N SER A 23 -10.27 -5.79 1.19
CA SER A 23 -11.50 -6.21 1.89
C SER A 23 -12.81 -5.81 1.18
N LEU A 24 -12.76 -4.94 0.16
CA LEU A 24 -13.89 -4.63 -0.70
C LEU A 24 -14.07 -5.64 -1.85
N GLY A 25 -13.04 -6.37 -2.27
CA GLY A 25 -13.16 -7.37 -3.33
C GLY A 25 -11.86 -7.65 -4.07
N ALA A 26 -11.97 -8.51 -5.10
CA ALA A 26 -10.91 -8.74 -6.07
C ALA A 26 -11.15 -7.91 -7.31
N GLY A 27 -10.13 -7.20 -7.78
CA GLY A 27 -10.18 -6.46 -9.02
C GLY A 27 -10.59 -5.00 -8.86
N LYS A 28 -10.20 -4.17 -9.82
CA LYS A 28 -10.49 -2.73 -9.85
C LYS A 28 -11.97 -2.42 -9.84
N VAL A 29 -12.78 -3.20 -10.58
CA VAL A 29 -14.22 -2.95 -10.75
C VAL A 29 -14.94 -3.00 -9.41
N ASP A 30 -14.78 -4.09 -8.66
CA ASP A 30 -15.44 -4.28 -7.36
C ASP A 30 -14.93 -3.28 -6.33
N ASN A 31 -13.61 -3.11 -6.25
CA ASN A 31 -13.00 -2.19 -5.31
C ASN A 31 -13.46 -0.76 -5.56
N TRP A 32 -13.40 -0.28 -6.81
CA TRP A 32 -13.76 1.09 -7.15
C TRP A 32 -15.23 1.40 -6.92
N ALA A 33 -16.12 0.49 -7.32
CA ALA A 33 -17.56 0.65 -7.14
C ALA A 33 -17.92 0.77 -5.65
N LYS A 34 -17.35 -0.09 -4.79
CA LYS A 34 -17.63 -0.09 -3.35
C LYS A 34 -16.96 1.07 -2.63
N LEU A 35 -15.73 1.41 -3.00
CA LEU A 35 -14.97 2.53 -2.45
C LEU A 35 -15.70 3.86 -2.71
N THR A 36 -16.08 4.12 -3.96
CA THR A 36 -16.79 5.36 -4.32
C THR A 36 -18.24 5.42 -3.83
N ALA A 37 -18.82 4.28 -3.43
CA ALA A 37 -20.09 4.20 -2.71
C ALA A 37 -19.95 4.37 -1.19
N GLY A 38 -18.72 4.49 -0.67
CA GLY A 38 -18.47 4.63 0.77
C GLY A 38 -18.76 3.35 1.56
N GLN A 39 -18.62 2.16 0.95
CA GLN A 39 -18.83 0.89 1.64
C GLN A 39 -17.61 0.54 2.49
N SER A 40 -17.83 0.09 3.72
CA SER A 40 -16.77 -0.39 4.60
C SER A 40 -16.52 -1.89 4.40
N GLY A 41 -15.26 -2.27 4.21
CA GLY A 41 -14.81 -3.65 4.19
C GLY A 41 -14.45 -4.20 5.57
N ILE A 42 -14.43 -3.33 6.59
CA ILE A 42 -14.06 -3.68 7.97
C ILE A 42 -15.18 -4.47 8.63
N ARG A 43 -14.80 -5.60 9.25
CA ARG A 43 -15.72 -6.56 9.87
C ARG A 43 -15.06 -7.25 11.06
N GLU A 44 -15.84 -8.03 11.80
CA GLU A 44 -15.31 -8.95 12.81
C GLU A 44 -14.45 -10.04 12.17
N ILE A 45 -13.36 -10.39 12.84
CA ILE A 45 -12.44 -11.45 12.39
C ILE A 45 -13.05 -12.81 12.71
N THR A 46 -13.14 -13.66 11.69
CA THR A 46 -13.71 -15.01 11.80
C THR A 46 -12.70 -16.14 11.59
N ARG A 47 -11.46 -15.82 11.21
CA ARG A 47 -10.40 -16.80 10.86
C ARG A 47 -9.73 -17.48 12.04
N PHE A 48 -9.84 -16.91 13.23
CA PHE A 48 -9.25 -17.41 14.46
C PHE A 48 -10.00 -16.84 15.67
N ALA A 49 -9.85 -17.49 16.82
CA ALA A 49 -10.45 -17.02 18.07
C ALA A 49 -9.87 -15.66 18.49
N THR A 50 -10.73 -14.71 18.82
CA THR A 50 -10.34 -13.35 19.23
C THR A 50 -10.61 -13.07 20.71
N ASP A 51 -10.95 -14.11 21.48
CA ASP A 51 -11.18 -14.03 22.92
C ASP A 51 -9.95 -13.44 23.64
N GLY A 52 -10.19 -12.44 24.49
CA GLY A 52 -9.14 -11.74 25.23
C GLY A 52 -8.31 -10.75 24.40
N MET A 53 -8.52 -10.64 23.08
CA MET A 53 -7.88 -9.60 22.25
C MET A 53 -8.57 -8.24 22.46
N LYS A 54 -7.77 -7.17 22.49
CA LYS A 54 -8.29 -5.79 22.61
C LYS A 54 -9.06 -5.34 21.36
N THR A 55 -8.65 -5.82 20.19
CA THR A 55 -9.33 -5.61 18.92
C THR A 55 -9.71 -6.95 18.32
N ARG A 56 -10.88 -7.00 17.68
CA ARG A 56 -11.50 -8.19 17.10
C ARG A 56 -11.97 -7.94 15.66
N ILE A 57 -11.55 -6.83 15.08
CA ILE A 57 -12.00 -6.34 13.79
C ILE A 57 -10.82 -6.09 12.85
N ALA A 58 -11.03 -6.33 11.56
CA ALA A 58 -10.04 -6.08 10.51
C ALA A 58 -10.71 -5.90 9.15
N GLY A 59 -9.96 -5.36 8.19
CA GLY A 59 -10.29 -5.44 6.77
C GLY A 59 -9.74 -6.73 6.17
N THR A 60 -10.49 -7.84 6.30
CA THR A 60 -10.12 -9.17 5.79
C THR A 60 -10.60 -9.42 4.35
N VAL A 61 -9.82 -10.20 3.60
CA VAL A 61 -10.12 -10.73 2.26
C VAL A 61 -10.47 -12.22 2.35
N ASP A 62 -11.73 -12.53 2.67
CA ASP A 62 -12.11 -13.89 3.10
C ASP A 62 -12.42 -14.90 1.98
N PHE A 63 -12.37 -14.49 0.71
CA PHE A 63 -12.71 -15.37 -0.42
C PHE A 63 -11.57 -16.31 -0.85
N LEU A 64 -10.39 -16.25 -0.21
CA LEU A 64 -9.22 -17.07 -0.57
C LEU A 64 -9.01 -18.32 0.31
N GLY A 65 -9.90 -18.59 1.26
CA GLY A 65 -9.76 -19.73 2.18
C GLY A 65 -8.64 -19.53 3.22
N GLU A 66 -8.45 -20.52 4.08
CA GLU A 66 -7.45 -20.45 5.15
C GLU A 66 -6.03 -20.75 4.63
N MET A 67 -5.09 -19.84 4.91
CA MET A 67 -3.69 -19.92 4.50
C MET A 67 -2.80 -19.25 5.55
N THR A 68 -1.50 -19.49 5.51
CA THR A 68 -0.54 -18.67 6.27
C THR A 68 -0.48 -17.27 5.68
N SER A 69 -0.08 -16.28 6.48
CA SER A 69 0.09 -14.88 6.09
C SER A 69 1.02 -14.74 4.88
N ALA A 70 2.08 -15.53 4.82
CA ALA A 70 3.02 -15.55 3.69
C ALA A 70 2.38 -16.10 2.40
N ALA A 71 1.60 -17.19 2.52
CA ALA A 71 0.87 -17.74 1.39
C ALA A 71 -0.26 -16.81 0.93
N LEU A 72 -0.93 -16.16 1.87
CA LEU A 72 -2.00 -15.21 1.57
C LEU A 72 -1.44 -13.95 0.89
N ALA A 73 -0.32 -13.41 1.37
CA ALA A 73 0.39 -12.31 0.73
C ALA A 73 0.82 -12.66 -0.71
N GLU A 74 1.31 -13.88 -0.94
CA GLU A 74 1.59 -14.37 -2.30
C GLU A 74 0.33 -14.41 -3.16
N ARG A 75 -0.78 -14.96 -2.65
CA ARG A 75 -2.03 -15.03 -3.41
C ARG A 75 -2.62 -13.66 -3.73
N PHE A 76 -2.49 -12.68 -2.84
CA PHE A 76 -2.90 -11.31 -3.14
C PHE A 76 -2.00 -10.66 -4.19
N ALA A 77 -0.68 -10.80 -4.05
CA ALA A 77 0.29 -10.30 -5.03
C ALA A 77 0.01 -10.88 -6.42
N ASP A 78 -0.27 -12.19 -6.46
CA ASP A 78 -0.61 -12.92 -7.67
C ASP A 78 -1.87 -12.35 -8.35
N LEU A 79 -2.99 -12.27 -7.64
CA LEU A 79 -4.25 -11.75 -8.19
C LEU A 79 -4.13 -10.30 -8.69
N ALA A 80 -3.42 -9.44 -7.94
CA ALA A 80 -3.20 -8.06 -8.36
C ALA A 80 -2.28 -8.00 -9.58
N ALA A 81 -1.20 -8.79 -9.61
CA ALA A 81 -0.29 -8.84 -10.75
C ALA A 81 -0.93 -9.42 -12.01
N GLU A 82 -1.76 -10.46 -11.89
CA GLU A 82 -2.51 -11.03 -13.02
C GLU A 82 -3.40 -9.96 -13.66
N GLU A 83 -4.15 -9.20 -12.85
CA GLU A 83 -5.00 -8.12 -13.35
C GLU A 83 -4.17 -7.00 -14.01
N ALA A 84 -3.05 -6.60 -13.40
CA ALA A 84 -2.20 -5.53 -13.91
C ALA A 84 -1.49 -5.91 -15.22
N VAL A 85 -0.87 -7.09 -15.27
CA VAL A 85 -0.15 -7.59 -16.46
C VAL A 85 -1.13 -7.90 -17.59
N ALA A 86 -2.30 -8.47 -17.29
CA ALA A 86 -3.33 -8.67 -18.31
C ALA A 86 -3.82 -7.35 -18.90
N GLN A 87 -4.02 -6.31 -18.07
CA GLN A 87 -4.46 -5.00 -18.54
C GLN A 87 -3.39 -4.29 -19.38
N SER A 88 -2.11 -4.36 -18.99
CA SER A 88 -1.05 -3.68 -19.74
C SER A 88 -0.84 -4.30 -21.11
N GLY A 89 -1.01 -5.62 -21.24
CA GLY A 89 -0.67 -6.36 -22.46
C GLY A 89 0.83 -6.32 -22.77
N VAL A 90 1.68 -6.00 -21.77
CA VAL A 90 3.14 -6.09 -21.91
C VAL A 90 3.60 -7.50 -21.53
N GLY A 91 4.36 -8.14 -22.41
CA GLY A 91 4.78 -9.51 -22.21
C GLY A 91 3.62 -10.53 -22.25
N SER A 92 3.81 -11.64 -21.55
CA SER A 92 2.81 -12.70 -21.36
C SER A 92 3.06 -13.41 -20.02
N LEU A 93 2.14 -14.25 -19.56
CA LEU A 93 2.39 -15.09 -18.38
C LEU A 93 3.65 -15.96 -18.61
N GLY A 94 4.56 -15.98 -17.64
CA GLY A 94 5.88 -16.62 -17.78
C GLY A 94 6.89 -15.82 -18.63
N HIS A 95 6.56 -14.61 -19.10
CA HIS A 95 7.49 -13.73 -19.80
C HIS A 95 7.12 -12.24 -19.63
N PHE A 96 7.58 -11.61 -18.54
CA PHE A 96 7.44 -10.17 -18.30
C PHE A 96 8.77 -9.47 -18.62
N PRO A 97 8.80 -8.42 -19.48
CA PRO A 97 10.04 -7.86 -20.00
C PRO A 97 10.65 -6.80 -19.08
N GLY A 98 10.86 -7.13 -17.80
CA GLY A 98 11.43 -6.19 -16.84
C GLY A 98 11.58 -6.76 -15.42
N PRO A 99 12.22 -5.99 -14.52
CA PRO A 99 12.39 -6.38 -13.12
C PRO A 99 11.08 -6.37 -12.33
N LEU A 100 11.13 -7.07 -11.20
CA LEU A 100 10.06 -7.16 -10.21
C LEU A 100 10.49 -6.50 -8.90
N PHE A 101 9.71 -5.54 -8.44
CA PHE A 101 9.84 -4.91 -7.12
C PHE A 101 8.61 -5.25 -6.27
N VAL A 102 8.81 -6.00 -5.18
CA VAL A 102 7.73 -6.44 -4.29
C VAL A 102 7.95 -5.92 -2.89
N ALA A 103 7.03 -5.08 -2.45
CA ALA A 103 6.84 -4.75 -1.04
C ALA A 103 6.08 -5.89 -0.35
N VAL A 104 6.71 -6.48 0.65
CA VAL A 104 6.18 -7.62 1.42
C VAL A 104 6.18 -7.29 2.91
N PRO A 105 5.26 -7.87 3.71
CA PRO A 105 5.37 -7.80 5.16
C PRO A 105 6.61 -8.58 5.62
N PRO A 106 7.10 -8.34 6.85
CA PRO A 106 7.97 -9.30 7.51
C PRO A 106 7.33 -10.69 7.49
N ILE A 107 8.09 -11.68 7.03
CA ILE A 107 7.63 -13.07 6.95
C ILE A 107 8.15 -13.83 8.15
N GLU A 108 7.24 -14.42 8.92
CA GLU A 108 7.55 -15.20 10.12
C GLU A 108 6.79 -16.53 10.12
N ILE A 109 7.40 -17.56 10.69
CA ILE A 109 6.72 -18.83 10.97
C ILE A 109 5.63 -18.56 12.01
N GLU A 110 4.40 -18.96 11.76
CA GLU A 110 3.27 -18.74 12.66
C GLU A 110 3.10 -19.86 13.69
N TRP A 111 2.24 -19.64 14.69
CA TRP A 111 2.02 -20.58 15.79
C TRP A 111 1.66 -22.01 15.34
N PRO A 112 0.75 -22.25 14.38
CA PRO A 112 0.44 -23.61 13.95
C PRO A 112 1.69 -24.36 13.45
N GLN A 113 2.53 -23.70 12.65
CA GLN A 113 3.77 -24.28 12.12
C GLN A 113 4.82 -24.47 13.22
N ARG A 114 4.93 -23.54 14.17
CA ARG A 114 5.81 -23.70 15.35
C ARG A 114 5.39 -24.90 16.20
N MET A 115 4.09 -25.11 16.41
CA MET A 115 3.55 -26.24 17.15
C MET A 115 3.76 -27.56 16.41
N GLU A 116 3.59 -27.58 15.09
CA GLU A 116 3.87 -28.77 14.28
C GLU A 116 5.36 -29.17 14.36
N LEU A 117 6.26 -28.18 14.24
CA LEU A 117 7.70 -28.38 14.40
C LEU A 117 8.05 -28.92 15.80
N GLY A 118 7.44 -28.34 16.85
CA GLY A 118 7.60 -28.79 18.23
C GLY A 118 7.13 -30.23 18.42
N ALA A 119 5.96 -30.60 17.89
CA ALA A 119 5.43 -31.96 17.98
C ALA A 119 6.31 -32.99 17.26
N LYS A 120 6.89 -32.64 16.11
CA LYS A 120 7.79 -33.52 15.34
C LYS A 120 9.19 -33.64 15.92
N SER A 121 9.57 -32.76 16.84
CA SER A 121 10.88 -32.80 17.49
C SER A 121 11.09 -33.98 18.44
N GLY A 122 9.98 -34.58 18.92
CA GLY A 122 10.01 -35.65 19.92
C GLY A 122 10.29 -35.17 21.35
N ALA A 123 10.32 -33.86 21.59
CA ALA A 123 10.47 -33.29 22.92
C ALA A 123 9.21 -33.53 23.77
N ASN A 124 9.38 -34.13 24.95
CA ASN A 124 8.26 -34.52 25.83
C ASN A 124 8.00 -33.54 26.98
N THR A 125 8.96 -32.67 27.33
CA THR A 125 8.86 -31.76 28.49
C THR A 125 9.23 -30.33 28.13
N ALA A 126 10.39 -30.12 27.53
CA ALA A 126 10.84 -28.81 27.07
C ALA A 126 11.46 -28.95 25.68
N LEU A 127 11.07 -28.06 24.76
CA LEU A 127 11.65 -27.98 23.44
C LEU A 127 13.01 -27.30 23.52
N THR A 128 14.08 -28.00 23.14
CA THR A 128 15.43 -27.43 23.09
C THR A 128 15.84 -27.07 21.67
N TYR A 129 16.93 -26.30 21.52
CA TYR A 129 17.49 -26.01 20.20
C TYR A 129 17.95 -27.27 19.46
N ASP A 130 18.50 -28.26 20.17
CA ASP A 130 18.93 -29.53 19.57
C ASP A 130 17.74 -30.35 19.03
N ASP A 131 16.59 -30.27 19.71
CA ASP A 131 15.35 -30.90 19.23
C ASP A 131 14.84 -30.23 17.95
N LEU A 132 14.93 -28.90 17.88
CA LEU A 132 14.63 -28.14 16.65
C LEU A 132 15.58 -28.49 15.51
N LEU A 133 16.90 -28.57 15.77
CA LEU A 133 17.89 -28.95 14.77
C LEU A 133 17.63 -30.36 14.21
N ARG A 134 17.19 -31.30 15.05
CA ARG A 134 16.81 -32.66 14.65
C ARG A 134 15.54 -32.69 13.81
N ALA A 135 14.58 -31.82 14.11
CA ALA A 135 13.30 -31.74 13.41
C ALA A 135 13.38 -30.99 12.08
N ALA A 136 14.19 -29.92 12.01
CA ALA A 136 14.23 -28.98 10.90
C ALA A 136 14.39 -29.61 9.51
N PRO A 137 15.23 -30.66 9.30
CA PRO A 137 15.35 -31.33 8.00
C PRO A 137 14.02 -31.93 7.47
N GLN A 138 13.02 -32.11 8.32
CA GLN A 138 11.70 -32.63 7.94
C GLN A 138 10.78 -31.54 7.35
N PHE A 139 11.16 -30.26 7.43
CA PHE A 139 10.32 -29.12 7.04
C PHE A 139 10.94 -28.20 5.97
N PRO A 140 11.45 -28.73 4.84
CA PRO A 140 12.04 -27.90 3.78
C PRO A 140 11.02 -26.90 3.21
N ALA A 141 9.74 -27.28 3.12
CA ALA A 141 8.66 -26.40 2.64
C ALA A 141 8.42 -25.19 3.56
N TYR A 142 8.67 -25.31 4.87
CA TYR A 142 8.56 -24.17 5.79
C TYR A 142 9.71 -23.21 5.58
N HIS A 143 10.93 -23.74 5.40
CA HIS A 143 12.07 -22.90 5.07
C HIS A 143 11.78 -22.08 3.80
N GLU A 144 11.38 -22.74 2.72
CA GLU A 144 11.03 -22.08 1.44
C GLU A 144 9.91 -21.04 1.60
N ARG A 145 8.80 -21.39 2.27
CA ARG A 145 7.66 -20.49 2.46
C ARG A 145 7.99 -19.26 3.31
N PHE A 146 8.77 -19.43 4.37
CA PHE A 146 9.01 -18.38 5.36
C PHE A 146 10.32 -17.60 5.15
N LEU A 147 10.99 -17.77 4.00
CA LEU A 147 12.02 -16.83 3.57
C LEU A 147 11.40 -15.47 3.22
N PHE A 148 12.05 -14.38 3.60
CA PHE A 148 11.59 -13.02 3.27
C PHE A 148 11.39 -12.81 1.75
N GLY A 149 12.22 -13.46 0.93
CA GLY A 149 12.14 -13.38 -0.53
C GLY A 149 11.14 -14.34 -1.19
N SER A 150 10.47 -15.22 -0.44
CA SER A 150 9.68 -16.32 -1.01
C SER A 150 8.55 -15.83 -1.92
N VAL A 151 7.78 -14.84 -1.46
CA VAL A 151 6.69 -14.24 -2.22
C VAL A 151 7.21 -13.66 -3.54
N ALA A 152 8.29 -12.88 -3.50
CA ALA A 152 8.80 -12.25 -4.72
C ALA A 152 9.40 -13.28 -5.69
N ASN A 153 10.05 -14.33 -5.20
CA ASN A 153 10.56 -15.43 -6.03
C ASN A 153 9.43 -16.15 -6.76
N HIS A 154 8.36 -16.54 -6.06
CA HIS A 154 7.24 -17.25 -6.71
C HIS A 154 6.49 -16.37 -7.71
N ILE A 155 6.35 -15.07 -7.43
CA ILE A 155 5.79 -14.12 -8.40
C ILE A 155 6.73 -13.97 -9.60
N ALA A 156 8.04 -13.86 -9.39
CA ALA A 156 9.01 -13.80 -10.49
C ALA A 156 8.95 -15.05 -11.38
N ASP A 157 8.87 -16.24 -10.78
CA ASP A 157 8.75 -17.52 -11.50
C ASP A 157 7.45 -17.59 -12.30
N LYS A 158 6.32 -17.15 -11.72
CA LYS A 158 5.01 -17.18 -12.38
C LYS A 158 4.94 -16.21 -13.56
N PHE A 159 5.41 -14.98 -13.39
CA PHE A 159 5.32 -13.94 -14.42
C PHE A 159 6.53 -13.93 -15.36
N GLY A 160 7.60 -14.67 -15.04
CA GLY A 160 8.84 -14.72 -15.82
C GLY A 160 9.51 -13.35 -15.94
N THR A 161 9.65 -12.65 -14.82
CA THR A 161 10.29 -11.32 -14.76
C THR A 161 11.80 -11.44 -14.96
N GLN A 162 12.45 -10.37 -15.43
CA GLN A 162 13.88 -10.37 -15.73
C GLN A 162 14.72 -9.97 -14.52
N GLY A 163 15.78 -10.75 -14.27
CA GLY A 163 16.66 -10.53 -13.12
C GLY A 163 16.09 -11.06 -11.81
N SER A 164 16.88 -10.97 -10.75
CA SER A 164 16.44 -11.37 -9.41
C SER A 164 15.40 -10.37 -8.88
N PRO A 165 14.27 -10.84 -8.32
CA PRO A 165 13.27 -9.93 -7.77
C PRO A 165 13.78 -9.25 -6.51
N ILE A 166 13.32 -8.02 -6.28
CA ILE A 166 13.62 -7.28 -5.05
C ILE A 166 12.44 -7.39 -4.10
N SER A 167 12.69 -7.99 -2.93
CA SER A 167 11.80 -7.92 -1.78
C SER A 167 12.23 -6.79 -0.86
N LEU A 168 11.30 -5.92 -0.46
CA LEU A 168 11.58 -4.81 0.44
C LEU A 168 10.49 -4.61 1.48
N SER A 169 10.88 -4.00 2.61
CA SER A 169 9.96 -3.60 3.67
C SER A 169 10.43 -2.27 4.27
N THR A 170 9.63 -1.23 4.07
CA THR A 170 9.73 0.09 4.70
C THR A 170 8.45 0.39 5.49
N ALA A 171 7.91 -0.64 6.15
CA ALA A 171 6.63 -0.60 6.86
C ALA A 171 5.49 -0.10 5.97
N CYS A 172 4.70 0.87 6.42
CA CYS A 172 3.51 1.34 5.70
C CYS A 172 3.83 2.06 4.38
N ALA A 173 5.09 2.45 4.15
CA ALA A 173 5.56 3.08 2.92
C ALA A 173 6.06 2.08 1.86
N SER A 174 6.03 0.77 2.16
CA SER A 174 6.66 -0.26 1.31
C SER A 174 6.13 -0.25 -0.12
N GLY A 175 4.81 -0.30 -0.31
CA GLY A 175 4.20 -0.28 -1.65
C GLY A 175 4.60 0.94 -2.48
N ALA A 176 4.67 2.13 -1.86
CA ALA A 176 5.10 3.34 -2.54
C ALA A 176 6.61 3.33 -2.87
N SER A 177 7.42 2.76 -1.97
CA SER A 177 8.86 2.57 -2.19
C SER A 177 9.13 1.61 -3.37
N ALA A 178 8.34 0.53 -3.49
CA ALA A 178 8.43 -0.42 -4.60
C ALA A 178 8.09 0.24 -5.96
N ILE A 179 7.09 1.13 -5.97
CA ILE A 179 6.75 1.94 -7.16
C ILE A 179 7.90 2.88 -7.50
N GLN A 180 8.45 3.59 -6.52
CA GLN A 180 9.57 4.51 -6.74
C GLN A 180 10.79 3.79 -7.34
N LEU A 181 11.14 2.59 -6.87
CA LEU A 181 12.23 1.80 -7.47
C LEU A 181 11.98 1.47 -8.94
N GLY A 182 10.74 1.14 -9.32
CA GLY A 182 10.37 0.91 -10.72
C GLY A 182 10.46 2.17 -11.57
N VAL A 183 9.97 3.30 -11.06
CA VAL A 183 10.10 4.62 -11.72
C VAL A 183 11.57 4.97 -11.93
N GLU A 184 12.40 4.78 -10.92
CA GLU A 184 13.84 5.07 -10.99
C GLU A 184 14.58 4.16 -11.96
N ALA A 185 14.28 2.86 -12.00
CA ALA A 185 14.89 1.92 -12.95
C ALA A 185 14.63 2.33 -14.40
N ILE A 186 13.38 2.72 -14.73
CA ILE A 186 13.03 3.20 -16.07
C ILE A 186 13.71 4.55 -16.36
N ARG A 187 13.72 5.48 -15.41
CA ARG A 187 14.34 6.80 -15.59
C ARG A 187 15.86 6.73 -15.78
N ARG A 188 16.52 5.73 -15.19
CA ARG A 188 17.96 5.44 -15.39
C ARG A 188 18.25 4.78 -16.74
N GLY A 189 17.22 4.25 -17.41
CA GLY A 189 17.36 3.50 -18.66
C GLY A 189 17.79 2.04 -18.46
N ASP A 190 17.64 1.50 -17.24
CA ASP A 190 17.98 0.11 -16.92
C ASP A 190 16.94 -0.88 -17.47
N THR A 191 15.70 -0.41 -17.69
CA THR A 191 14.59 -1.20 -18.23
C THR A 191 13.55 -0.30 -18.90
N ASP A 192 12.75 -0.85 -19.82
CA ASP A 192 11.59 -0.18 -20.41
C ASP A 192 10.27 -0.51 -19.73
N ALA A 193 10.22 -1.57 -18.92
CA ALA A 193 9.05 -1.98 -18.15
C ALA A 193 9.45 -2.44 -16.74
N ALA A 194 8.57 -2.28 -15.75
CA ALA A 194 8.75 -2.79 -14.40
C ALA A 194 7.42 -3.24 -13.80
N LEU A 195 7.43 -4.34 -13.05
CA LEU A 195 6.29 -4.79 -12.27
C LEU A 195 6.51 -4.40 -10.80
N CYS A 196 5.65 -3.54 -10.28
CA CYS A 196 5.71 -3.04 -8.91
C CYS A 196 4.48 -3.55 -8.14
N ILE A 197 4.71 -4.24 -7.02
CA ILE A 197 3.63 -4.83 -6.21
C ILE A 197 3.85 -4.45 -4.75
N GLY A 198 2.77 -4.09 -4.05
CA GLY A 198 2.72 -4.11 -2.60
C GLY A 198 1.67 -5.12 -2.15
N THR A 199 2.04 -6.02 -1.25
CA THR A 199 1.15 -7.05 -0.70
C THR A 199 1.29 -7.15 0.81
N ASP A 200 0.20 -7.51 1.49
CA ASP A 200 0.18 -7.80 2.92
C ASP A 200 -0.92 -8.81 3.24
N GLY A 201 -0.56 -9.88 3.96
CA GLY A 201 -1.48 -10.93 4.43
C GLY A 201 -1.42 -11.12 5.95
N SER A 202 -0.98 -10.11 6.70
CA SER A 202 -0.56 -10.25 8.10
C SER A 202 -1.70 -10.27 9.11
N ILE A 203 -2.94 -10.57 8.71
CA ILE A 203 -4.06 -10.72 9.66
C ILE A 203 -3.98 -12.09 10.32
N ASN A 204 -3.19 -12.17 11.39
CA ASN A 204 -3.03 -13.34 12.24
C ASN A 204 -3.02 -12.95 13.73
N PRO A 205 -3.20 -13.90 14.67
CA PRO A 205 -3.27 -13.60 16.10
C PRO A 205 -2.06 -12.82 16.63
N GLU A 206 -0.85 -13.21 16.21
CA GLU A 206 0.39 -12.64 16.73
C GLU A 206 0.58 -11.19 16.25
N ALA A 207 0.24 -10.90 15.00
CA ALA A 207 0.28 -9.54 14.46
C ALA A 207 -0.69 -8.60 15.21
N LEU A 208 -1.94 -9.05 15.45
CA LEU A 208 -2.92 -8.27 16.23
C LEU A 208 -2.43 -7.98 17.65
N ILE A 209 -1.87 -8.99 18.33
CA ILE A 209 -1.33 -8.84 19.68
C ILE A 209 -0.17 -7.83 19.67
N ARG A 210 0.78 -7.97 18.74
CA ARG A 210 1.95 -7.07 18.65
C ARG A 210 1.54 -5.62 18.40
N PHE A 211 0.63 -5.35 17.47
CA PHE A 211 0.13 -3.99 17.24
C PHE A 211 -0.74 -3.48 18.40
N SER A 212 -1.46 -4.35 19.10
CA SER A 212 -2.18 -3.99 20.32
C SER A 212 -1.25 -3.59 21.47
N LEU A 213 -0.05 -4.18 21.56
CA LEU A 213 0.99 -3.78 22.54
C LEU A 213 1.53 -2.38 22.25
N LEU A 214 1.53 -1.96 20.98
CA LEU A 214 1.88 -0.60 20.56
C LEU A 214 0.76 0.41 20.82
N SER A 215 -0.41 -0.03 21.28
CA SER A 215 -1.64 0.80 21.38
C SER A 215 -1.98 1.52 20.07
N ALA A 216 -1.67 0.88 18.94
CA ALA A 216 -1.84 1.48 17.62
C ALA A 216 -3.18 1.12 16.96
N LEU A 217 -3.83 0.05 17.42
CA LEU A 217 -5.10 -0.45 16.89
C LEU A 217 -6.30 0.18 17.60
N SER A 218 -7.34 0.49 16.84
CA SER A 218 -8.63 0.85 17.43
C SER A 218 -9.20 -0.31 18.24
N THR A 219 -9.87 0.02 19.33
CA THR A 219 -10.63 -0.93 20.17
C THR A 219 -12.13 -0.75 20.03
N THR A 220 -12.59 0.05 19.05
CA THR A 220 -14.01 0.27 18.75
C THR A 220 -14.59 -0.95 18.01
N ASN A 221 -14.80 -2.05 18.75
CA ASN A 221 -15.21 -3.34 18.17
C ASN A 221 -16.70 -3.41 17.84
N ASP A 222 -17.56 -2.71 18.60
CA ASP A 222 -19.02 -2.87 18.54
C ASP A 222 -19.65 -2.39 17.22
N ASN A 223 -18.94 -1.54 16.47
CA ASN A 223 -19.32 -1.12 15.13
C ASN A 223 -18.09 -1.18 14.20
N PRO A 224 -17.75 -2.37 13.66
CA PRO A 224 -16.56 -2.54 12.83
C PRO A 224 -16.52 -1.58 11.64
N GLN A 225 -17.67 -1.40 10.97
CA GLN A 225 -17.78 -0.56 9.77
C GLN A 225 -17.50 0.92 10.07
N GLY A 226 -17.78 1.36 11.31
CA GLY A 226 -17.58 2.71 11.82
C GLY A 226 -16.23 2.96 12.52
N ALA A 227 -15.37 1.96 12.64
CA ALA A 227 -14.21 2.02 13.52
C ALA A 227 -13.05 2.86 12.95
N SER A 228 -12.80 2.75 11.64
CA SER A 228 -11.78 3.57 10.95
C SER A 228 -12.35 4.94 10.59
N LYS A 229 -11.87 5.97 11.27
CA LYS A 229 -12.39 7.36 11.22
C LYS A 229 -11.25 8.37 11.03
N PRO A 230 -10.50 8.32 9.90
CA PRO A 230 -9.38 9.22 9.65
C PRO A 230 -9.77 10.69 9.84
N PHE A 231 -8.88 11.44 10.50
CA PHE A 231 -8.99 12.87 10.81
C PHE A 231 -10.15 13.27 11.73
N ALA A 232 -11.04 12.35 12.12
CA ALA A 232 -12.12 12.65 13.07
C ALA A 232 -11.57 12.85 14.49
N LYS A 233 -12.24 13.69 15.29
CA LYS A 233 -11.83 14.02 16.67
C LYS A 233 -11.78 12.79 17.58
N ASN A 234 -12.67 11.83 17.36
CA ASN A 234 -12.86 10.64 18.17
C ASN A 234 -12.11 9.41 17.64
N ARG A 235 -11.13 9.60 16.74
CA ARG A 235 -10.24 8.54 16.25
C ARG A 235 -9.36 7.97 17.36
N ASP A 236 -9.18 6.66 17.40
CA ASP A 236 -8.56 5.94 18.53
C ASP A 236 -7.51 4.91 18.10
N GLY A 237 -7.18 4.82 16.80
CA GLY A 237 -6.23 3.86 16.27
C GLY A 237 -6.59 3.44 14.85
N PHE A 238 -5.65 2.79 14.18
CA PHE A 238 -5.90 2.24 12.86
C PHE A 238 -6.58 0.87 12.94
N ILE A 239 -7.19 0.44 11.85
CA ILE A 239 -7.73 -0.93 11.69
C ILE A 239 -6.78 -1.70 10.81
N MET A 240 -6.27 -2.85 11.25
CA MET A 240 -5.45 -3.69 10.37
C MET A 240 -6.27 -4.19 9.19
N ALA A 241 -5.65 -4.23 8.02
CA ALA A 241 -6.22 -4.84 6.83
C ALA A 241 -5.14 -5.53 6.01
N GLU A 242 -5.58 -6.24 5.00
CA GLU A 242 -4.74 -7.02 4.09
C GLU A 242 -5.19 -6.83 2.65
N GLY A 243 -4.35 -7.24 1.70
CA GLY A 243 -4.61 -7.12 0.28
C GLY A 243 -3.33 -6.85 -0.50
N ALA A 244 -3.50 -6.45 -1.76
CA ALA A 244 -2.40 -6.06 -2.63
C ALA A 244 -2.80 -4.99 -3.65
N GLY A 245 -1.81 -4.22 -4.09
CA GLY A 245 -1.89 -3.37 -5.27
C GLY A 245 -0.71 -3.68 -6.19
N ALA A 246 -0.95 -3.64 -7.51
CA ALA A 246 0.07 -3.87 -8.53
C ALA A 246 -0.02 -2.83 -9.64
N LEU A 247 1.15 -2.35 -10.08
CA LEU A 247 1.31 -1.44 -11.20
C LEU A 247 2.27 -2.04 -12.20
N VAL A 248 1.92 -1.96 -13.49
CA VAL A 248 2.85 -2.13 -14.59
C VAL A 248 3.28 -0.75 -15.05
N LEU A 249 4.56 -0.46 -14.87
CA LEU A 249 5.20 0.78 -15.29
C LEU A 249 5.94 0.55 -16.61
N GLU A 250 5.88 1.50 -17.52
CA GLU A 250 6.63 1.49 -18.78
C GLU A 250 7.24 2.86 -19.10
N SER A 251 8.31 2.87 -19.89
CA SER A 251 8.73 4.10 -20.55
C SER A 251 7.64 4.55 -21.54
N TYR A 252 7.37 5.86 -21.61
CA TYR A 252 6.37 6.42 -22.51
C TYR A 252 6.61 5.97 -23.95
N ASP A 253 7.86 6.03 -24.41
CA ASP A 253 8.22 5.65 -25.77
C ASP A 253 7.93 4.17 -26.05
N SER A 254 8.27 3.25 -25.14
CA SER A 254 7.97 1.81 -25.28
C SER A 254 6.46 1.55 -25.29
N ALA A 255 5.72 2.16 -24.36
CA ALA A 255 4.26 2.03 -24.27
C ALA A 255 3.57 2.54 -25.54
N LYS A 256 3.97 3.72 -26.07
CA LYS A 256 3.40 4.27 -27.31
C LYS A 256 3.78 3.44 -28.53
N ALA A 257 5.01 2.93 -28.62
CA ALA A 257 5.48 2.13 -29.75
C ALA A 257 4.63 0.86 -29.96
N ARG A 258 4.16 0.25 -28.88
CA ARG A 258 3.25 -0.92 -28.92
C ARG A 258 1.76 -0.58 -28.86
N GLY A 259 1.40 0.71 -28.86
CA GLY A 259 -0.01 1.15 -28.81
C GLY A 259 -0.72 0.90 -27.48
N ALA A 260 0.02 0.87 -26.36
CA ALA A 260 -0.55 0.65 -25.05
C ALA A 260 -1.51 1.77 -24.63
N THR A 261 -2.54 1.43 -23.87
CA THR A 261 -3.38 2.43 -23.20
C THR A 261 -2.64 2.95 -21.97
N ILE A 262 -2.45 4.27 -21.91
CA ILE A 262 -1.85 4.93 -20.76
C ILE A 262 -2.95 5.23 -19.75
N LEU A 263 -2.81 4.66 -18.55
CA LEU A 263 -3.76 4.82 -17.44
C LEU A 263 -3.44 6.06 -16.59
N GLY A 264 -2.17 6.49 -16.62
CA GLY A 264 -1.67 7.69 -15.97
C GLY A 264 -0.15 7.79 -16.09
N VAL A 265 0.42 8.84 -15.52
CA VAL A 265 1.84 9.16 -15.55
C VAL A 265 2.37 9.22 -14.12
N MET A 266 3.52 8.59 -13.86
CA MET A 266 4.26 8.75 -12.60
C MET A 266 5.16 9.98 -12.72
N GLU A 267 4.67 11.13 -12.27
CA GLU A 267 5.35 12.42 -12.46
C GLU A 267 6.40 12.68 -11.40
N GLY A 268 6.10 12.38 -10.13
CA GLY A 268 7.00 12.66 -9.02
C GLY A 268 7.06 11.52 -8.01
N CYS A 269 8.25 11.23 -7.50
CA CYS A 269 8.48 10.41 -6.33
C CYS A 269 9.34 11.18 -5.34
N GLY A 270 8.95 11.16 -4.07
CA GLY A 270 9.71 11.79 -3.00
C GLY A 270 9.73 10.91 -1.78
N GLU A 271 10.93 10.61 -1.30
CA GLU A 271 11.14 9.80 -0.11
C GLU A 271 12.01 10.56 0.90
N MET A 272 11.72 10.38 2.18
CA MET A 272 12.57 10.87 3.26
C MET A 272 12.41 10.01 4.52
N ALA A 273 13.54 9.59 5.07
CA ALA A 273 13.60 8.84 6.31
C ALA A 273 13.66 9.76 7.54
N ASP A 274 12.98 9.35 8.60
CA ASP A 274 13.12 9.86 9.95
C ASP A 274 14.21 9.09 10.70
N SER A 275 15.00 9.79 11.51
CA SER A 275 15.97 9.19 12.43
C SER A 275 15.60 9.42 13.91
N PHE A 276 14.38 9.89 14.19
CA PHE A 276 13.93 10.30 15.53
C PHE A 276 13.49 9.14 16.42
N HIS A 277 12.56 8.29 15.96
CA HIS A 277 11.99 7.23 16.79
C HIS A 277 11.49 6.03 15.95
N ARG A 278 11.51 4.82 16.53
CA ARG A 278 11.11 3.59 15.83
C ARG A 278 9.64 3.54 15.39
N THR A 279 8.77 4.29 16.06
CA THR A 279 7.31 4.22 15.86
C THR A 279 6.60 5.58 15.91
N ARG A 280 7.33 6.66 16.21
CA ARG A 280 6.75 8.00 16.35
C ARG A 280 7.37 8.92 15.32
N SER A 281 6.57 9.83 14.81
CA SER A 281 7.07 10.84 13.88
C SER A 281 7.90 11.87 14.63
N SER A 282 8.94 12.40 13.97
CA SER A 282 9.67 13.56 14.46
C SER A 282 8.67 14.71 14.73
N PRO A 283 8.71 15.34 15.92
CA PRO A 283 7.80 16.43 16.26
C PRO A 283 7.89 17.64 15.33
N ASP A 284 9.02 17.80 14.62
CA ASP A 284 9.22 18.87 13.64
C ASP A 284 8.64 18.56 12.25
N GLY A 285 8.14 17.33 12.04
CA GLY A 285 7.52 16.88 10.80
C GLY A 285 8.45 16.87 9.59
N LYS A 286 9.78 17.03 9.75
CA LYS A 286 10.73 17.20 8.65
C LYS A 286 10.64 16.09 7.59
N PRO A 287 10.57 14.79 7.94
CA PRO A 287 10.51 13.74 6.94
C PRO A 287 9.22 13.79 6.09
N ILE A 288 8.07 14.05 6.73
CA ILE A 288 6.79 14.22 6.02
C ILE A 288 6.87 15.42 5.07
N ILE A 289 7.33 16.58 5.57
CA ILE A 289 7.47 17.79 4.76
C ILE A 289 8.45 17.57 3.60
N GLY A 290 9.57 16.91 3.89
CA GLY A 290 10.64 16.67 2.93
C GLY A 290 10.23 15.71 1.83
N CYS A 291 9.55 14.60 2.14
CA CYS A 291 9.08 13.67 1.11
C CYS A 291 8.05 14.33 0.17
N ILE A 292 7.11 15.14 0.70
CA ILE A 292 6.14 15.89 -0.10
C ILE A 292 6.85 16.90 -1.02
N LYS A 293 7.79 17.68 -0.47
CA LYS A 293 8.57 18.65 -1.26
C LYS A 293 9.47 17.99 -2.28
N ASN A 294 10.05 16.82 -1.97
CA ASN A 294 10.83 16.04 -2.90
C ASN A 294 9.97 15.54 -4.05
N ALA A 295 8.76 15.05 -3.78
CA ALA A 295 7.83 14.59 -4.81
C ALA A 295 7.41 15.74 -5.74
N LEU A 296 7.02 16.90 -5.17
CA LEU A 296 6.70 18.12 -5.92
C LEU A 296 7.87 18.57 -6.79
N LYS A 297 9.08 18.61 -6.22
CA LYS A 297 10.30 18.95 -6.96
C LYS A 297 10.60 17.95 -8.07
N ASP A 298 10.43 16.66 -7.83
CA ASP A 298 10.68 15.60 -8.81
C ASP A 298 9.66 15.62 -9.96
N ALA A 299 8.40 15.95 -9.66
CA ALA A 299 7.36 16.26 -10.64
C ALA A 299 7.57 17.63 -11.29
N GLY A 300 8.44 18.48 -10.74
CA GLY A 300 8.62 19.90 -11.04
C GLY A 300 7.31 20.69 -11.02
N LEU A 301 6.46 20.43 -10.04
CA LEU A 301 5.19 21.08 -9.80
C LEU A 301 5.26 21.92 -8.53
N GLU A 302 4.44 22.96 -8.47
CA GLU A 302 4.16 23.70 -7.25
C GLU A 302 2.92 23.11 -6.56
N ALA A 303 2.72 23.46 -5.28
CA ALA A 303 1.62 22.95 -4.46
C ALA A 303 0.24 23.18 -5.11
N GLU A 304 0.07 24.30 -5.81
CA GLU A 304 -1.17 24.71 -6.45
C GLU A 304 -1.61 23.77 -7.59
N ALA A 305 -0.69 23.00 -8.17
CA ALA A 305 -1.00 22.06 -9.23
C ALA A 305 -1.69 20.78 -8.73
N ILE A 306 -1.61 20.48 -7.43
CA ILE A 306 -2.21 19.28 -6.85
C ILE A 306 -3.72 19.47 -6.71
N ASP A 307 -4.50 18.61 -7.36
CA ASP A 307 -5.97 18.67 -7.37
C ASP A 307 -6.61 17.76 -6.31
N TYR A 308 -5.91 16.70 -5.92
CA TYR A 308 -6.40 15.71 -4.96
C TYR A 308 -5.25 15.10 -4.16
N ILE A 309 -5.49 14.79 -2.89
CA ILE A 309 -4.55 14.05 -2.04
C ILE A 309 -5.24 12.79 -1.50
N ASN A 310 -4.72 11.62 -1.87
CA ASN A 310 -4.96 10.39 -1.14
C ASN A 310 -4.00 10.35 0.07
N ALA A 311 -4.53 10.64 1.24
CA ALA A 311 -3.76 10.78 2.46
C ALA A 311 -3.30 9.44 3.02
N HIS A 312 -2.26 9.48 3.86
CA HIS A 312 -1.93 8.33 4.68
C HIS A 312 -3.03 8.03 5.71
N GLY A 313 -3.63 9.05 6.33
CA GLY A 313 -4.88 9.06 7.09
C GLY A 313 -5.22 7.73 7.78
N THR A 314 -4.44 7.37 8.79
CA THR A 314 -4.52 6.04 9.44
C THR A 314 -5.60 5.95 10.50
N SER A 315 -6.30 7.03 10.85
CA SER A 315 -7.22 7.06 11.99
C SER A 315 -6.50 6.97 13.34
N THR A 316 -5.19 7.25 13.39
CA THR A 316 -4.46 7.39 14.65
C THR A 316 -4.36 8.85 15.08
N PRO A 317 -4.42 9.17 16.38
CA PRO A 317 -4.31 10.55 16.86
C PRO A 317 -3.03 11.25 16.40
N GLU A 318 -1.89 10.56 16.48
CA GLU A 318 -0.57 11.10 16.15
C GLU A 318 -0.41 11.30 14.63
N ASN A 319 -0.61 10.25 13.82
CA ASN A 319 -0.39 10.34 12.38
C ASN A 319 -1.23 11.44 11.74
N ASP A 320 -2.55 11.43 11.98
CA ASP A 320 -3.45 12.32 11.26
C ASP A 320 -3.16 13.79 11.59
N LYS A 321 -2.69 14.07 12.83
CA LYS A 321 -2.19 15.38 13.22
C LYS A 321 -0.86 15.73 12.54
N MET A 322 0.07 14.79 12.49
CA MET A 322 1.39 14.99 11.87
C MET A 322 1.30 15.16 10.36
N GLU A 323 0.44 14.40 9.70
CA GLU A 323 0.11 14.54 8.29
C GLU A 323 -0.52 15.91 8.01
N TYR A 324 -1.51 16.34 8.79
CA TYR A 324 -2.06 17.69 8.68
C TYR A 324 -0.97 18.77 8.83
N THR A 325 -0.09 18.61 9.82
CA THR A 325 1.02 19.56 10.06
C THR A 325 1.99 19.59 8.88
N GLY A 326 2.38 18.41 8.38
CA GLY A 326 3.30 18.28 7.25
C GLY A 326 2.73 18.83 5.95
N LEU A 327 1.46 18.51 5.65
CA LEU A 327 0.73 19.06 4.51
C LEU A 327 0.61 20.59 4.61
N THR A 328 0.27 21.13 5.79
CA THR A 328 0.20 22.58 6.00
C THR A 328 1.55 23.26 5.74
N ALA A 329 2.64 22.66 6.22
CA ALA A 329 3.98 23.20 6.01
C ALA A 329 4.52 23.03 4.57
N ALA A 330 4.05 22.01 3.84
CA ALA A 330 4.47 21.75 2.47
C ALA A 330 3.63 22.49 1.43
N LEU A 331 2.32 22.62 1.65
CA LEU A 331 1.36 23.17 0.68
C LEU A 331 0.85 24.58 1.03
N GLY A 332 1.12 25.08 2.24
CA GLY A 332 0.65 26.40 2.67
C GLY A 332 -0.88 26.51 2.64
N GLU A 333 -1.41 27.61 2.10
CA GLU A 333 -2.86 27.86 2.02
C GLU A 333 -3.61 26.86 1.13
N ARG A 334 -2.93 26.19 0.19
CA ARG A 334 -3.55 25.19 -0.69
C ARG A 334 -4.16 24.03 0.11
N VAL A 335 -3.59 23.69 1.27
CA VAL A 335 -4.06 22.58 2.10
C VAL A 335 -5.52 22.72 2.54
N LYS A 336 -6.03 23.96 2.67
CA LYS A 336 -7.39 24.23 3.14
C LYS A 336 -8.46 23.97 2.08
N THR A 337 -8.07 23.93 0.81
CA THR A 337 -9.00 23.86 -0.33
C THR A 337 -8.78 22.65 -1.21
N VAL A 338 -7.65 21.95 -1.08
CA VAL A 338 -7.42 20.71 -1.83
C VAL A 338 -8.27 19.60 -1.22
N PRO A 339 -9.13 18.92 -2.00
CA PRO A 339 -9.80 17.73 -1.53
C PRO A 339 -8.78 16.68 -1.10
N ILE A 340 -8.97 16.14 0.10
CA ILE A 340 -8.16 15.08 0.68
C ILE A 340 -9.10 13.94 1.04
N SER A 341 -8.73 12.70 0.79
CA SER A 341 -9.46 11.56 1.35
C SER A 341 -8.52 10.49 1.89
N SER A 342 -9.03 9.61 2.74
CA SER A 342 -8.31 8.39 3.13
C SER A 342 -9.15 7.17 2.83
N ASN A 343 -8.70 6.36 1.86
CA ASN A 343 -9.36 5.09 1.55
C ASN A 343 -9.32 4.09 2.72
N LYS A 344 -8.46 4.32 3.72
CA LYS A 344 -8.37 3.48 4.93
C LYS A 344 -9.61 3.59 5.80
N SER A 345 -10.44 4.62 5.64
CA SER A 345 -11.76 4.67 6.31
C SER A 345 -12.66 3.50 5.88
N MET A 346 -12.49 3.01 4.65
CA MET A 346 -13.30 1.93 4.07
C MET A 346 -12.60 0.58 4.18
N ILE A 347 -11.32 0.48 3.81
CA ILE A 347 -10.66 -0.83 3.69
C ILE A 347 -9.87 -1.23 4.94
N GLY A 348 -9.60 -0.28 5.85
CA GLY A 348 -8.58 -0.39 6.89
C GLY A 348 -7.17 -0.07 6.36
N HIS A 349 -6.15 -0.35 7.15
CA HIS A 349 -4.75 -0.11 6.78
C HIS A 349 -4.08 -1.39 6.31
N THR A 350 -3.84 -1.50 5.01
CA THR A 350 -3.21 -2.66 4.36
C THR A 350 -1.68 -2.71 4.50
N LEU A 351 -1.14 -2.07 5.53
CA LEU A 351 0.28 -2.16 5.95
C LEU A 351 1.28 -2.05 4.78
N SER A 352 2.05 -3.10 4.47
CA SER A 352 3.04 -3.08 3.37
C SER A 352 2.43 -2.83 1.98
N ALA A 353 1.17 -3.20 1.78
CA ALA A 353 0.45 -2.97 0.53
C ALA A 353 -0.12 -1.56 0.38
N ALA A 354 -0.18 -0.77 1.45
CA ALA A 354 -0.93 0.48 1.53
C ALA A 354 -0.59 1.45 0.38
N GLY A 355 0.68 1.79 0.20
CA GLY A 355 1.09 2.73 -0.85
C GLY A 355 0.78 2.25 -2.28
N ALA A 356 0.79 0.94 -2.54
CA ALA A 356 0.43 0.41 -3.85
C ALA A 356 -1.09 0.44 -4.09
N VAL A 357 -1.88 0.07 -3.09
CA VAL A 357 -3.35 0.16 -3.13
C VAL A 357 -3.80 1.62 -3.30
N GLU A 358 -3.19 2.54 -2.57
CA GLU A 358 -3.46 3.98 -2.65
C GLU A 358 -3.10 4.57 -4.02
N ALA A 359 -2.00 4.12 -4.63
CA ALA A 359 -1.62 4.51 -5.99
C ALA A 359 -2.66 4.04 -7.02
N VAL A 360 -3.13 2.79 -6.93
CA VAL A 360 -4.21 2.27 -7.79
C VAL A 360 -5.46 3.13 -7.66
N PHE A 361 -5.91 3.44 -6.44
CA PHE A 361 -7.10 4.28 -6.23
C PHE A 361 -6.90 5.74 -6.67
N SER A 362 -5.69 6.27 -6.57
CA SER A 362 -5.36 7.62 -7.06
C SER A 362 -5.42 7.68 -8.58
N LEU A 363 -4.90 6.66 -9.27
CA LEU A 363 -4.99 6.54 -10.73
C LEU A 363 -6.45 6.34 -11.17
N LEU A 364 -7.24 5.54 -10.48
CA LEU A 364 -8.67 5.43 -10.75
C LEU A 364 -9.42 6.76 -10.53
N THR A 365 -9.03 7.53 -9.50
CA THR A 365 -9.58 8.88 -9.28
C THR A 365 -9.29 9.80 -10.47
N LEU A 366 -8.05 9.77 -10.99
CA LEU A 366 -7.68 10.49 -12.22
C LEU A 366 -8.50 10.01 -13.42
N GLN A 367 -8.67 8.71 -13.60
CA GLN A 367 -9.38 8.18 -14.78
C GLN A 367 -10.88 8.48 -14.77
N THR A 368 -11.52 8.39 -13.60
CA THR A 368 -12.97 8.54 -13.50
C THR A 368 -13.41 9.92 -13.02
N GLN A 369 -12.47 10.82 -12.71
CA GLN A 369 -12.74 12.18 -12.23
C GLN A 369 -13.66 12.21 -10.99
N ARG A 370 -13.51 11.20 -10.13
CA ARG A 370 -14.36 10.97 -8.95
C ARG A 370 -13.49 10.64 -7.75
N ILE A 371 -13.52 11.52 -6.76
CA ILE A 371 -12.75 11.41 -5.52
C ILE A 371 -13.51 10.52 -4.52
N PRO A 372 -12.89 9.45 -3.98
CA PRO A 372 -13.54 8.62 -2.97
C PRO A 372 -13.73 9.39 -1.64
N PRO A 373 -14.71 9.00 -0.81
CA PRO A 373 -14.95 9.68 0.45
C PRO A 373 -13.95 9.25 1.53
N THR A 374 -13.80 10.09 2.56
CA THR A 374 -13.44 9.61 3.90
C THR A 374 -14.74 9.32 4.67
N ILE A 375 -15.09 8.05 4.85
CA ILE A 375 -16.28 7.66 5.63
C ILE A 375 -16.03 7.75 7.13
N ASN A 376 -17.09 7.67 7.94
CA ASN A 376 -17.06 7.73 9.41
C ASN A 376 -16.58 9.10 9.97
N TYR A 377 -16.69 10.16 9.17
CA TYR A 377 -16.32 11.51 9.56
C TYR A 377 -17.52 12.28 10.12
N ASP A 378 -18.04 11.82 11.27
CA ASP A 378 -19.22 12.42 11.92
C ASP A 378 -18.86 13.45 12.98
N VAL A 379 -17.64 13.38 13.54
CA VAL A 379 -17.14 14.29 14.57
C VAL A 379 -15.87 14.97 14.07
N PRO A 380 -16.00 16.10 13.34
CA PRO A 380 -14.85 16.85 12.84
C PRO A 380 -13.88 17.26 13.96
N ASP A 381 -12.58 17.18 13.69
CA ASP A 381 -11.55 17.65 14.60
C ASP A 381 -11.25 19.14 14.32
N PRO A 382 -11.56 20.08 15.23
CA PRO A 382 -11.29 21.50 15.00
C PRO A 382 -9.79 21.82 14.88
N ALA A 383 -8.91 20.92 15.32
CA ALA A 383 -7.47 21.05 15.16
C ALA A 383 -6.95 20.65 13.77
N ILE A 384 -7.78 19.97 12.95
CA ILE A 384 -7.42 19.49 11.61
C ILE A 384 -8.41 20.10 10.60
N GLN A 385 -7.99 21.17 9.94
CA GLN A 385 -8.83 21.92 9.00
C GLN A 385 -8.55 21.46 7.57
N LEU A 386 -9.08 20.27 7.23
CA LEU A 386 -8.97 19.67 5.91
C LEU A 386 -10.35 19.46 5.28
N ASP A 387 -10.42 19.60 3.95
CA ASP A 387 -11.55 19.11 3.18
C ASP A 387 -11.40 17.60 2.94
N VAL A 388 -11.85 16.81 3.92
CA VAL A 388 -11.65 15.34 3.93
C VAL A 388 -12.59 14.56 3.00
N VAL A 389 -13.34 15.24 2.13
CA VAL A 389 -14.38 14.63 1.27
C VAL A 389 -15.31 13.73 2.12
N PRO A 390 -16.03 14.31 3.10
CA PRO A 390 -16.65 13.53 4.16
C PRO A 390 -17.84 12.70 3.64
N ASN A 391 -17.79 11.40 3.92
CA ASN A 391 -18.87 10.41 3.82
C ASN A 391 -19.46 10.15 2.42
N LYS A 392 -19.28 11.02 1.43
CA LYS A 392 -19.77 10.86 0.06
C LYS A 392 -18.70 11.23 -0.95
N ALA A 393 -18.52 10.37 -1.96
CA ALA A 393 -17.64 10.64 -3.08
C ALA A 393 -18.01 11.96 -3.77
N ARG A 394 -17.02 12.60 -4.39
CA ARG A 394 -17.15 13.89 -5.05
C ARG A 394 -16.68 13.81 -6.49
N GLU A 395 -17.52 14.24 -7.42
CA GLU A 395 -17.10 14.51 -8.80
C GLU A 395 -16.22 15.76 -8.82
N ALA A 396 -15.02 15.66 -9.39
CA ALA A 396 -14.09 16.77 -9.49
C ALA A 396 -13.14 16.57 -10.66
N ARG A 397 -12.74 17.67 -11.29
CA ARG A 397 -11.65 17.62 -12.26
C ARG A 397 -10.35 17.38 -11.51
N VAL A 398 -9.69 16.25 -11.75
CA VAL A 398 -8.41 15.88 -11.14
C VAL A 398 -7.40 15.64 -12.25
N THR A 399 -6.42 16.52 -12.36
CA THR A 399 -5.30 16.38 -13.30
C THR A 399 -4.05 15.86 -12.62
N HIS A 400 -3.84 16.19 -11.35
CA HIS A 400 -2.71 15.72 -10.53
C HIS A 400 -3.20 15.22 -9.17
N ALA A 401 -2.82 14.00 -8.81
CA ALA A 401 -3.10 13.38 -7.52
C ALA A 401 -1.80 13.10 -6.76
N MET A 402 -1.78 13.46 -5.48
CA MET A 402 -0.72 13.08 -4.55
C MET A 402 -1.17 11.90 -3.69
N SER A 403 -0.33 10.89 -3.52
CA SER A 403 -0.56 9.75 -2.62
C SER A 403 0.52 9.70 -1.55
N ASN A 404 0.12 9.70 -0.28
CA ASN A 404 1.02 9.78 0.86
C ASN A 404 1.06 8.48 1.66
N SER A 405 2.27 8.00 1.95
CA SER A 405 2.50 6.82 2.79
C SER A 405 3.58 7.10 3.84
N PHE A 406 3.17 7.20 5.11
CA PHE A 406 4.03 7.60 6.23
C PHE A 406 4.21 6.43 7.21
N GLY A 407 5.26 5.65 7.00
CA GLY A 407 5.50 4.40 7.71
C GLY A 407 6.05 4.52 9.12
N PHE A 408 5.70 3.57 9.97
CA PHE A 408 6.46 3.28 11.18
C PHE A 408 7.94 3.04 10.84
N GLY A 409 8.82 3.37 11.78
CA GLY A 409 10.27 3.31 11.54
C GLY A 409 10.82 4.54 10.83
N GLY A 410 9.97 5.47 10.39
CA GLY A 410 10.38 6.76 9.89
C GLY A 410 10.42 6.89 8.37
N GLN A 411 10.08 5.86 7.60
CA GLN A 411 10.11 5.98 6.14
C GLN A 411 8.85 6.68 5.63
N ASN A 412 9.02 7.78 4.90
CA ASN A 412 7.92 8.55 4.34
C ASN A 412 8.09 8.66 2.83
N VAL A 413 7.03 8.35 2.09
CA VAL A 413 7.01 8.43 0.63
C VAL A 413 5.77 9.19 0.18
N SER A 414 5.94 10.10 -0.77
CA SER A 414 4.87 10.76 -1.51
C SER A 414 5.05 10.49 -3.00
N LEU A 415 3.97 10.07 -3.65
CA LEU A 415 3.90 9.88 -5.10
C LEU A 415 3.01 10.95 -5.71
N ILE A 416 3.37 11.47 -6.88
CA ILE A 416 2.53 12.35 -7.70
C ILE A 416 2.24 11.65 -9.02
N MET A 417 0.95 11.56 -9.32
CA MET A 417 0.41 10.94 -10.52
C MET A 417 -0.40 11.95 -11.31
N GLY A 418 -0.24 11.92 -12.63
CA GLY A 418 -0.98 12.77 -13.57
C GLY A 418 -1.73 11.97 -14.63
N LEU A 419 -2.62 12.63 -15.36
CA LEU A 419 -3.17 12.08 -16.61
C LEU A 419 -2.12 12.15 -17.74
N GLU A 420 -2.27 11.34 -18.80
CA GLU A 420 -1.49 11.55 -20.03
C GLU A 420 -1.74 13.00 -20.50
N PRO A 421 -0.69 13.81 -20.72
CA PRO A 421 -0.88 15.16 -21.24
C PRO A 421 -1.65 15.09 -22.56
N THR A 422 -2.84 15.69 -22.60
CA THR A 422 -3.61 15.80 -23.85
C THR A 422 -2.82 16.65 -24.84
N ALA A 423 -2.64 16.13 -26.06
CA ALA A 423 -1.92 16.79 -27.15
C ALA A 423 -2.54 18.11 -27.60
#